data_AF-A0A663F6Q9-F1
#
_entry.id   AF-A0A663F6Q9-F1
#
_cell.length_a   1.000
_cell.length_b   1.000
_cell.length_c   1.000
_cell.angle_alpha   90.00
_cell.angle_beta   90.00
_cell.angle_gamma   90.00
#
_symmetry.space_group_name_H-M   'P 1'
#
loop_
_entity.id
_entity.type
_entity.pdbx_description
1 polymer ?
#
loop_
_entity_poly.entity_id
_entity_poly.type
_entity_poly.pdbx_seq_one_letter_code
_entity_poly.pdbx_strand_id
1 'polypeptide(L)'
;MQKAQHELEAGYEEIQRAQEELGAGVAEVAVEAGRALAAVQQANADMAEKLLQVAALGQQALPAQAGALAQDLAALEQAAEAQEPLAQQAVEASRALAARLRRELQRTRGFVQLQDRAGSACGTATSAVSRGKAVLSDTESLLASLQGMRKALGHRKGQAALSRRMALVQDRALMEAQRKIKQAEKTLGNSLSVSTAAQRTAREAEQVSGESTKRAQATLQESKQVRKHASQLATRANETQRELSRQEHAAEKLRGDLEEAHRVGTEVSEMAKSLQEARGSLISDIKTLNNLLSSLGNLEQAVQVEAVLSAGRLELERLWLRLAAPGALAGQLSLLQQEAARQQEKIQAFESDLAEIRADKQNLEDILRSLPEGCSRWQ
;
A
#
# COMPACT_ATOMS: atom_id res chain seq x y z
N MET A 1 -94.99 -53.42 7.54
CA MET A 1 -94.31 -53.03 8.79
C MET A 1 -92.96 -53.71 8.96
N GLN A 2 -92.86 -55.04 8.93
CA GLN A 2 -91.57 -55.76 9.06
C GLN A 2 -90.50 -55.33 8.03
N LYS A 3 -90.89 -55.06 6.78
CA LYS A 3 -89.95 -54.57 5.74
C LYS A 3 -89.36 -53.20 6.07
N ALA A 4 -90.18 -52.27 6.58
CA ALA A 4 -89.74 -50.93 6.95
C ALA A 4 -88.90 -50.91 8.22
N GLN A 5 -89.13 -51.85 9.17
CA GLN A 5 -88.26 -52.03 10.34
C GLN A 5 -86.90 -52.61 9.95
N HIS A 6 -86.85 -53.61 9.07
CA HIS A 6 -85.59 -54.15 8.57
C HIS A 6 -84.77 -53.13 7.77
N GLU A 7 -85.42 -52.27 6.97
CA GLU A 7 -84.75 -51.18 6.26
C GLU A 7 -84.21 -50.10 7.22
N LEU A 8 -84.93 -49.82 8.32
CA LEU A 8 -84.47 -48.90 9.37
C LEU A 8 -83.29 -49.46 10.17
N GLU A 9 -83.35 -50.74 10.56
CA GLU A 9 -82.26 -51.43 11.25
C GLU A 9 -81.02 -51.54 10.36
N ALA A 10 -81.18 -51.90 9.08
CA ALA A 10 -80.09 -51.95 8.12
C ALA A 10 -79.45 -50.57 7.90
N GLY A 11 -80.26 -49.51 7.79
CA GLY A 11 -79.76 -48.14 7.69
C GLY A 11 -79.05 -47.67 8.96
N TYR A 12 -79.52 -48.07 10.14
CA TYR A 12 -78.86 -47.76 11.41
C TYR A 12 -77.50 -48.47 11.52
N GLU A 13 -77.41 -49.74 11.14
CA GLU A 13 -76.15 -50.48 11.09
C GLU A 13 -75.16 -49.91 10.07
N GLU A 14 -75.63 -49.46 8.90
CA GLU A 14 -74.78 -48.78 7.90
C GLU A 14 -74.21 -47.46 8.44
N ILE A 15 -75.04 -46.66 9.10
CA ILE A 15 -74.59 -45.40 9.74
C ILE A 15 -73.58 -45.69 10.84
N GLN A 16 -73.82 -46.74 11.64
CA GLN A 16 -72.94 -47.13 12.73
C GLN A 16 -71.58 -47.63 12.23
N ARG A 17 -71.55 -48.43 11.15
CA ARG A 17 -70.30 -48.82 10.50
C ARG A 17 -69.57 -47.65 9.87
N ALA A 18 -70.28 -46.76 9.16
CA ALA A 18 -69.68 -45.57 8.57
C ALA A 18 -69.10 -44.65 9.66
N GLN A 19 -69.74 -44.56 10.82
CA GLN A 19 -69.23 -43.83 11.98
C GLN A 19 -67.96 -44.48 12.57
N GLU A 20 -67.94 -45.81 12.72
CA GLU A 20 -66.77 -46.54 13.21
C GLU A 20 -65.58 -46.43 12.25
N GLU A 21 -65.80 -46.58 10.94
CA GLU A 21 -64.78 -46.39 9.90
C GLU A 21 -64.24 -44.95 9.89
N LEU A 22 -65.13 -43.95 10.01
CA LEU A 22 -64.73 -42.55 10.10
C LEU A 22 -63.93 -42.27 11.37
N GLY A 23 -64.37 -42.81 12.52
CA GLY A 23 -63.67 -42.68 13.80
C GLY A 23 -62.27 -43.31 13.76
N ALA A 24 -62.15 -44.50 13.17
CA ALA A 24 -60.88 -45.19 12.99
C ALA A 24 -59.93 -44.41 12.06
N GLY A 25 -60.44 -43.93 10.92
CA GLY A 25 -59.64 -43.13 9.98
C GLY A 25 -59.15 -41.81 10.57
N VAL A 26 -59.99 -41.10 11.33
CA VAL A 26 -59.59 -39.85 12.02
C VAL A 26 -58.55 -40.13 13.13
N ALA A 27 -58.66 -41.27 13.83
CA ALA A 27 -57.71 -41.67 14.86
C ALA A 27 -56.33 -42.00 14.27
N GLU A 28 -56.28 -42.68 13.12
CA GLU A 28 -55.04 -42.97 12.40
C GLU A 28 -54.31 -41.69 11.98
N VAL A 29 -55.04 -40.75 11.35
CA VAL A 29 -54.49 -39.45 10.95
C VAL A 29 -54.00 -38.63 12.16
N ALA A 30 -54.70 -38.69 13.29
CA ALA A 30 -54.29 -38.01 14.52
C ALA A 30 -52.96 -38.56 15.09
N VAL A 31 -52.76 -39.88 15.03
CA VAL A 31 -51.51 -40.52 15.45
C VAL A 31 -50.36 -40.12 14.52
N GLU A 32 -50.59 -40.11 13.20
CA GLU A 32 -49.59 -39.72 12.22
C GLU A 32 -49.20 -38.23 12.35
N ALA A 33 -50.18 -37.35 12.56
CA ALA A 33 -49.94 -35.94 12.85
C ALA A 33 -49.15 -35.73 14.15
N GLY A 34 -49.40 -36.54 15.18
CA GLY A 34 -48.63 -36.54 16.43
C GLY A 34 -47.16 -36.94 16.23
N ARG A 35 -46.89 -37.95 15.39
CA ARG A 35 -45.52 -38.34 15.03
C ARG A 35 -44.79 -37.24 14.25
N ALA A 36 -45.47 -36.60 13.30
CA ALA A 36 -44.93 -35.47 12.55
C ALA A 36 -44.58 -34.29 13.49
N LEU A 37 -45.43 -33.99 14.47
CA LEU A 37 -45.15 -32.95 15.47
C LEU A 37 -43.90 -33.27 16.30
N ALA A 38 -43.72 -34.52 16.73
CA ALA A 38 -42.54 -34.94 17.48
C ALA A 38 -41.24 -34.82 16.67
N ALA A 39 -41.27 -35.23 15.39
CA ALA A 39 -40.12 -35.11 14.49
C ALA A 39 -39.69 -33.64 14.30
N VAL A 40 -40.65 -32.72 14.17
CA VAL A 40 -40.36 -31.28 14.08
C VAL A 40 -39.79 -30.72 15.38
N GLN A 41 -40.29 -31.17 16.54
CA GLN A 41 -39.74 -30.74 17.83
C GLN A 41 -38.28 -31.14 17.99
N GLN A 42 -37.92 -32.35 17.57
CA GLN A 42 -36.54 -32.85 17.54
C GLN A 42 -35.68 -31.98 16.61
N ALA A 43 -36.10 -31.78 15.36
CA ALA A 43 -35.36 -31.00 14.37
C ALA A 43 -35.14 -29.54 14.82
N ASN A 44 -36.14 -28.93 15.49
CA ASN A 44 -36.01 -27.59 16.04
C ASN A 44 -35.02 -27.51 17.21
N ALA A 45 -34.96 -28.54 18.07
CA ALA A 45 -34.00 -28.60 19.17
C ALA A 45 -32.56 -28.72 18.63
N ASP A 46 -32.35 -29.61 17.66
CA ASP A 46 -31.05 -29.82 17.01
C ASP A 46 -30.59 -28.54 16.27
N MET A 47 -31.52 -27.84 15.62
CA MET A 47 -31.23 -26.58 14.95
C MET A 47 -30.88 -25.48 15.96
N ALA A 48 -31.64 -25.35 17.06
CA ALA A 48 -31.34 -24.37 18.10
C ALA A 48 -29.94 -24.53 18.70
N GLU A 49 -29.51 -25.78 18.91
CA GLU A 49 -28.15 -26.08 19.39
C GLU A 49 -27.08 -25.66 18.36
N LYS A 50 -27.27 -25.99 17.08
CA LYS A 50 -26.34 -25.57 16.01
C LYS A 50 -26.26 -24.05 15.88
N LEU A 51 -27.38 -23.34 16.04
CA LEU A 51 -27.41 -21.88 15.98
C LEU A 51 -26.69 -21.22 17.14
N LEU A 52 -26.76 -21.80 18.34
CA LEU A 52 -25.98 -21.34 19.49
C LEU A 52 -24.47 -21.48 19.24
N GLN A 53 -24.04 -22.57 18.60
CA GLN A 53 -22.63 -22.79 18.25
C GLN A 53 -22.14 -21.78 17.20
N VAL A 54 -22.93 -21.53 16.14
CA VAL A 54 -22.60 -20.53 15.10
C VAL A 54 -22.57 -19.12 15.69
N ALA A 55 -23.53 -18.78 16.55
CA ALA A 55 -23.58 -17.48 17.23
C ALA A 55 -22.37 -17.28 18.16
N ALA A 56 -21.93 -18.32 18.89
CA ALA A 56 -20.78 -18.26 19.76
C ALA A 56 -19.46 -18.02 19.00
N LEU A 57 -19.29 -18.67 17.84
CA LEU A 57 -18.12 -18.48 16.97
C LEU A 57 -18.07 -17.03 16.43
N GLY A 58 -19.20 -16.51 15.95
CA GLY A 58 -19.29 -15.13 15.46
C GLY A 58 -19.09 -14.07 16.54
N GLN A 59 -19.63 -14.27 17.74
CA GLN A 59 -19.58 -13.29 18.83
C GLN A 59 -18.20 -13.14 19.48
N GLN A 60 -17.33 -14.15 19.41
CA GLN A 60 -16.00 -14.09 20.04
C GLN A 60 -14.88 -13.87 19.03
N ALA A 61 -14.91 -14.54 17.88
CA ALA A 61 -13.80 -14.49 16.94
C ALA A 61 -13.73 -13.17 16.16
N LEU A 62 -14.88 -12.63 15.73
CA LEU A 62 -14.93 -11.44 14.87
C LEU A 62 -14.57 -10.15 15.63
N PRO A 63 -15.09 -9.87 16.84
CA PRO A 63 -14.70 -8.67 17.59
C PRO A 63 -13.24 -8.71 18.05
N ALA A 64 -12.72 -9.90 18.38
CA ALA A 64 -11.31 -10.06 18.74
C ALA A 64 -10.38 -9.75 17.55
N GLN A 65 -10.72 -10.25 16.34
CA GLN A 65 -9.97 -9.94 15.12
C GLN A 65 -10.06 -8.46 14.75
N ALA A 66 -11.25 -7.85 14.84
CA ALA A 66 -11.43 -6.43 14.62
C ALA A 66 -10.65 -5.58 15.64
N GLY A 67 -10.61 -6.00 16.90
CA GLY A 67 -9.84 -5.35 17.95
C GLY A 67 -8.32 -5.41 17.71
N ALA A 68 -7.81 -6.57 17.27
CA ALA A 68 -6.40 -6.73 16.91
C ALA A 68 -6.03 -5.84 15.70
N LEU A 69 -6.85 -5.84 14.65
CA LEU A 69 -6.70 -4.95 13.49
C LEU A 69 -6.66 -3.49 13.90
N ALA A 70 -7.55 -3.05 14.79
CA ALA A 70 -7.58 -1.68 15.27
C ALA A 70 -6.31 -1.30 16.07
N GLN A 71 -5.77 -2.21 16.87
CA GLN A 71 -4.53 -2.00 17.60
C GLN A 71 -3.33 -1.90 16.66
N ASP A 72 -3.25 -2.79 15.68
CA ASP A 72 -2.19 -2.77 14.66
C ASP A 72 -2.26 -1.48 13.82
N LEU A 73 -3.46 -1.05 13.44
CA LEU A 73 -3.67 0.20 12.70
C LEU A 73 -3.22 1.42 13.52
N ALA A 74 -3.57 1.47 14.80
CA ALA A 74 -3.15 2.55 15.70
C ALA A 74 -1.62 2.59 15.87
N ALA A 75 -0.97 1.43 15.94
CA ALA A 75 0.49 1.34 15.99
C ALA A 75 1.15 1.85 14.69
N LEU A 76 0.57 1.53 13.52
CA LEU A 76 1.04 2.03 12.23
C LEU A 76 0.83 3.54 12.09
N GLU A 77 -0.30 4.07 12.55
CA GLU A 77 -0.58 5.50 12.55
C GLU A 77 0.43 6.26 13.40
N GLN A 78 0.68 5.80 14.64
CA GLN A 78 1.72 6.36 15.50
C GLN A 78 3.12 6.29 14.87
N ALA A 79 3.44 5.19 14.19
CA ALA A 79 4.71 5.06 13.47
C ALA A 79 4.81 6.04 12.30
N ALA A 80 3.71 6.28 11.57
CA ALA A 80 3.65 7.26 10.48
C ALA A 80 3.77 8.70 11.00
N GLU A 81 3.04 9.05 12.06
CA GLU A 81 3.12 10.34 12.74
C GLU A 81 4.55 10.64 13.24
N ALA A 82 5.24 9.63 13.79
CA ALA A 82 6.63 9.78 14.21
C ALA A 82 7.62 9.96 13.04
N GLN A 83 7.30 9.45 11.84
CA GLN A 83 8.12 9.59 10.65
C GLN A 83 7.98 10.94 9.97
N GLU A 84 6.81 11.58 10.04
CA GLU A 84 6.54 12.87 9.39
C GLU A 84 7.53 14.00 9.76
N PRO A 85 7.80 14.30 11.05
CA PRO A 85 8.75 15.36 11.40
C PRO A 85 10.18 15.01 10.98
N LEU A 86 10.56 13.73 10.98
CA LEU A 86 11.85 13.27 10.49
C LEU A 86 11.98 13.48 8.97
N ALA A 87 10.89 13.29 8.22
CA ALA A 87 10.84 13.54 6.78
C ALA A 87 10.98 15.02 6.47
N GLN A 88 10.24 15.86 7.20
CA GLN A 88 10.35 17.32 7.10
C GLN A 88 11.78 17.78 7.41
N GLN A 89 12.39 17.29 8.49
CA GLN A 89 13.76 17.60 8.86
C GLN A 89 14.77 17.18 7.78
N ALA A 90 14.59 16.00 7.17
CA ALA A 90 15.46 15.53 6.09
C ALA A 90 15.35 16.41 4.82
N VAL A 91 14.14 16.88 4.50
CA VAL A 91 13.90 17.82 3.39
C VAL A 91 14.53 19.17 3.66
N GLU A 92 14.37 19.72 4.86
CA GLU A 92 14.97 20.98 5.28
C GLU A 92 16.50 20.92 5.27
N ALA A 93 17.08 19.85 5.83
CA ALA A 93 18.52 19.60 5.79
C ALA A 93 19.04 19.55 4.34
N SER A 94 18.33 18.85 3.46
CA SER A 94 18.68 18.77 2.04
C SER A 94 18.61 20.14 1.34
N ARG A 95 17.59 20.95 1.64
CA ARG A 95 17.47 22.32 1.12
C ARG A 95 18.59 23.23 1.63
N ALA A 96 18.93 23.13 2.92
CA ALA A 96 20.02 23.90 3.52
C ALA A 96 21.37 23.56 2.87
N LEU A 97 21.62 22.27 2.62
CA LEU A 97 22.82 21.81 1.91
C LEU A 97 22.88 22.33 0.47
N ALA A 98 21.77 22.26 -0.27
CA ALA A 98 21.70 22.81 -1.62
C ALA A 98 22.00 24.31 -1.65
N ALA A 99 21.49 25.07 -0.67
CA ALA A 99 21.79 26.49 -0.54
C ALA A 99 23.26 26.76 -0.19
N ARG A 100 23.90 25.93 0.65
CA ARG A 100 25.35 26.01 0.93
C ARG A 100 26.18 25.72 -0.32
N LEU A 101 25.88 24.66 -1.06
CA LEU A 101 26.57 24.33 -2.31
C LEU A 101 26.46 25.44 -3.35
N ARG A 102 25.27 26.04 -3.52
CA ARG A 102 25.08 27.19 -4.43
C ARG A 102 25.96 28.38 -4.06
N ARG A 103 26.08 28.69 -2.76
CA ARG A 103 26.95 29.77 -2.28
C ARG A 103 28.43 29.50 -2.55
N GLU A 104 28.90 28.27 -2.31
CA GLU A 104 30.29 27.91 -2.63
C GLU A 104 30.54 27.97 -4.15
N LEU A 105 29.57 27.57 -4.98
CA LEU A 105 29.68 27.64 -6.44
C LEU A 105 29.74 29.09 -6.96
N GLN A 106 29.06 30.02 -6.29
CA GLN A 106 29.20 31.45 -6.59
C GLN A 106 30.59 31.98 -6.19
N ARG A 107 31.15 31.53 -5.05
CA ARG A 107 32.50 31.91 -4.62
C ARG A 107 33.59 31.41 -5.57
N THR A 108 33.48 30.19 -6.06
CA THR A 108 34.46 29.63 -7.02
C THR A 108 34.41 30.35 -8.38
N ARG A 109 33.26 30.88 -8.81
CA ARG A 109 33.20 31.77 -9.99
C ARG A 109 33.99 33.06 -9.80
N GLY A 110 33.95 33.65 -8.61
CA GLY A 110 34.75 34.83 -8.27
C GLY A 110 36.26 34.53 -8.30
N PHE A 111 36.66 33.34 -7.89
CA PHE A 111 38.06 32.89 -7.98
C PHE A 111 38.60 32.87 -9.41
N VAL A 112 37.83 32.34 -10.37
CA VAL A 112 38.23 32.29 -11.79
C VAL A 112 38.57 33.69 -12.32
N GLN A 113 37.77 34.70 -11.97
CA GLN A 113 38.00 36.09 -12.37
C GLN A 113 39.28 36.67 -11.76
N LEU A 114 39.60 36.34 -10.50
CA LEU A 114 40.83 36.77 -9.84
C LEU A 114 42.06 36.12 -10.48
N GLN A 115 41.96 34.84 -10.86
CA GLN A 115 43.02 34.12 -11.55
C GLN A 115 43.32 34.72 -12.93
N ASP A 116 42.27 35.02 -13.72
CA ASP A 116 42.40 35.66 -15.03
C ASP A 116 43.07 37.03 -14.93
N ARG A 117 42.65 37.84 -13.93
CA ARG A 117 43.22 39.17 -13.68
C ARG A 117 44.69 39.09 -13.29
N ALA A 118 45.07 38.15 -12.44
CA ALA A 118 46.47 37.92 -12.05
C ALA A 118 47.32 37.45 -13.25
N GLY A 119 46.78 36.56 -14.10
CA GLY A 119 47.43 36.08 -15.31
C GLY A 119 47.70 37.20 -16.33
N SER A 120 46.69 38.04 -16.59
CA SER A 120 46.82 39.21 -17.50
C SER A 120 47.88 40.21 -17.00
N ALA A 121 47.90 40.49 -15.70
CA ALA A 121 48.89 41.37 -15.09
C ALA A 121 50.32 40.79 -15.16
N CYS A 122 50.48 39.48 -14.98
CA CYS A 122 51.76 38.78 -15.18
C CYS A 122 52.26 38.88 -16.63
N GLY A 123 51.36 38.69 -17.61
CA GLY A 123 51.68 38.86 -19.03
C GLY A 123 52.12 40.28 -19.38
N THR A 124 51.43 41.29 -18.81
CA THR A 124 51.81 42.70 -18.96
C THR A 124 53.18 42.98 -18.38
N ALA A 125 53.47 42.45 -17.19
CA ALA A 125 54.76 42.64 -16.54
C ALA A 125 55.91 41.98 -17.31
N THR A 126 55.69 40.75 -17.78
CA THR A 126 56.64 40.00 -18.61
C THR A 126 56.96 40.77 -19.90
N SER A 127 55.94 41.34 -20.54
CA SER A 127 56.10 42.17 -21.75
C SER A 127 56.82 43.50 -21.48
N ALA A 128 56.68 44.09 -20.29
CA ALA A 128 57.43 45.27 -19.91
C ALA A 128 58.91 44.95 -19.67
N VAL A 129 59.20 43.82 -19.01
CA VAL A 129 60.58 43.33 -18.81
C VAL A 129 61.26 43.01 -20.13
N SER A 130 60.59 42.33 -21.06
CA SER A 130 61.16 42.03 -22.38
C SER A 130 61.45 43.29 -23.19
N ARG A 131 60.55 44.28 -23.18
CA ARG A 131 60.78 45.60 -23.80
C ARG A 131 61.94 46.34 -23.15
N GLY A 132 62.04 46.34 -21.83
CA GLY A 132 63.16 46.93 -21.09
C GLY A 132 64.50 46.31 -21.48
N LYS A 133 64.56 44.98 -21.59
CA LYS A 133 65.76 44.24 -22.05
C LYS A 133 66.12 44.58 -23.50
N ALA A 134 65.15 44.70 -24.39
CA ALA A 134 65.39 45.09 -25.78
C ALA A 134 65.98 46.51 -25.86
N VAL A 135 65.41 47.46 -25.12
CA VAL A 135 65.94 48.84 -25.04
C VAL A 135 67.37 48.85 -24.48
N LEU A 136 67.66 48.06 -23.45
CA LEU A 136 69.03 47.93 -22.93
C LEU A 136 69.99 47.42 -24.02
N SER A 137 69.66 46.31 -24.68
CA SER A 137 70.46 45.73 -25.77
C SER A 137 70.69 46.70 -26.93
N ASP A 138 69.65 47.45 -27.33
CA ASP A 138 69.75 48.48 -28.36
C ASP A 138 70.74 49.58 -27.93
N THR A 139 70.68 50.01 -26.67
CA THR A 139 71.57 51.05 -26.16
C THR A 139 73.02 50.60 -26.01
N GLU A 140 73.27 49.33 -25.64
CA GLU A 140 74.60 48.72 -25.62
C GLU A 140 75.19 48.64 -27.03
N SER A 141 74.39 48.21 -28.01
CA SER A 141 74.77 48.16 -29.42
C SER A 141 75.09 49.55 -29.98
N LEU A 142 74.27 50.55 -29.63
CA LEU A 142 74.53 51.95 -29.98
C LEU A 142 75.85 52.44 -29.36
N LEU A 143 76.09 52.17 -28.09
CA LEU A 143 77.33 52.53 -27.40
C LEU A 143 78.55 51.91 -28.09
N ALA A 144 78.49 50.62 -28.41
CA ALA A 144 79.55 49.90 -29.14
C ALA A 144 79.79 50.51 -30.53
N SER A 145 78.72 50.87 -31.24
CA SER A 145 78.79 51.54 -32.55
C SER A 145 79.43 52.92 -32.46
N LEU A 146 79.05 53.74 -31.47
CA LEU A 146 79.65 55.05 -31.23
C LEU A 146 81.14 54.93 -30.86
N GLN A 147 81.52 53.95 -30.04
CA GLN A 147 82.91 53.65 -29.71
C GLN A 147 83.71 53.16 -30.94
N GLY A 148 83.13 52.30 -31.77
CA GLY A 148 83.73 51.82 -33.02
C GLY A 148 83.96 52.96 -34.02
N MET A 149 82.97 53.83 -34.22
CA MET A 149 83.11 55.02 -35.06
C MET A 149 84.18 55.97 -34.52
N ARG A 150 84.25 56.20 -33.20
CA ARG A 150 85.30 57.00 -32.57
C ARG A 150 86.70 56.46 -32.87
N LYS A 151 86.90 55.14 -32.82
CA LYS A 151 88.18 54.48 -33.15
C LYS A 151 88.51 54.63 -34.65
N ALA A 152 87.56 54.41 -35.54
CA ALA A 152 87.77 54.52 -36.99
C ALA A 152 88.16 55.94 -37.46
N LEU A 153 87.65 56.98 -36.78
CA LEU A 153 87.99 58.38 -37.06
C LEU A 153 89.38 58.81 -36.57
N GLY A 154 89.96 58.14 -35.57
CA GLY A 154 91.34 58.38 -35.12
C GLY A 154 92.40 58.15 -36.22
N HIS A 155 92.00 57.48 -37.31
CA HIS A 155 92.89 57.07 -38.40
C HIS A 155 92.75 57.88 -39.70
N ARG A 156 91.90 58.93 -39.80
CA ARG A 156 91.67 59.69 -41.05
C ARG A 156 92.06 61.19 -40.95
N LYS A 157 92.85 61.69 -41.92
CA LYS A 157 93.25 63.11 -42.06
C LYS A 157 92.13 63.93 -42.72
N GLY A 158 91.56 64.92 -42.01
CA GLY A 158 90.44 65.78 -42.47
C GLY A 158 89.48 66.21 -41.34
N GLN A 159 90.02 66.77 -40.25
CA GLN A 159 89.57 66.50 -38.87
C GLN A 159 88.46 67.39 -38.28
N ALA A 160 88.11 68.56 -38.84
CA ALA A 160 87.24 69.51 -38.12
C ALA A 160 85.74 69.40 -38.48
N ALA A 161 85.39 69.40 -39.76
CA ALA A 161 83.98 69.40 -40.21
C ALA A 161 83.28 68.05 -39.98
N LEU A 162 84.00 66.94 -40.20
CA LEU A 162 83.54 65.58 -39.93
C LEU A 162 83.31 65.35 -38.43
N SER A 163 84.22 65.83 -37.58
CA SER A 163 84.09 65.72 -36.12
C SER A 163 82.87 66.50 -35.58
N ARG A 164 82.59 67.70 -36.12
CA ARG A 164 81.40 68.47 -35.73
C ARG A 164 80.08 67.80 -36.15
N ARG A 165 80.00 67.28 -37.38
CA ARG A 165 78.82 66.51 -37.83
C ARG A 165 78.63 65.23 -37.02
N MET A 166 79.72 64.55 -36.67
CA MET A 166 79.68 63.35 -35.82
C MET A 166 79.24 63.67 -34.39
N ALA A 167 79.69 64.79 -33.81
CA ALA A 167 79.24 65.23 -32.49
C ALA A 167 77.71 65.45 -32.49
N LEU A 168 77.17 66.10 -33.53
CA LEU A 168 75.72 66.30 -33.66
C LEU A 168 74.94 64.98 -33.81
N VAL A 169 75.46 64.01 -34.56
CA VAL A 169 74.84 62.68 -34.71
C VAL A 169 74.92 61.89 -33.39
N GLN A 170 76.06 61.98 -32.68
CA GLN A 170 76.24 61.38 -31.35
C GLN A 170 75.29 61.97 -30.32
N ASP A 171 75.20 63.30 -30.24
CA ASP A 171 74.30 63.98 -29.31
C ASP A 171 72.83 63.63 -29.60
N ARG A 172 72.43 63.59 -30.87
CA ARG A 172 71.08 63.18 -31.27
C ARG A 172 70.79 61.73 -30.89
N ALA A 173 71.71 60.81 -31.18
CA ALA A 173 71.56 59.39 -30.85
C ALA A 173 71.54 59.15 -29.32
N LEU A 174 72.36 59.87 -28.56
CA LEU A 174 72.36 59.84 -27.10
C LEU A 174 71.06 60.40 -26.52
N MET A 175 70.52 61.48 -27.07
CA MET A 175 69.22 62.02 -26.66
C MET A 175 68.07 61.05 -26.96
N GLU A 176 68.06 60.41 -28.14
CA GLU A 176 67.06 59.40 -28.50
C GLU A 176 67.16 58.15 -27.61
N ALA A 177 68.38 57.69 -27.31
CA ALA A 177 68.63 56.61 -26.36
C ALA A 177 68.15 56.96 -24.95
N GLN A 178 68.50 58.14 -24.42
CA GLN A 178 68.04 58.60 -23.11
C GLN A 178 66.51 58.70 -23.02
N ARG A 179 65.83 59.13 -24.09
CA ARG A 179 64.35 59.16 -24.15
C ARG A 179 63.77 57.75 -24.08
N LYS A 180 64.31 56.80 -24.85
CA LYS A 180 63.88 55.38 -24.83
C LYS A 180 64.14 54.71 -23.48
N ILE A 181 65.29 54.97 -22.84
CA ILE A 181 65.61 54.47 -21.50
C ILE A 181 64.61 55.00 -20.48
N LYS A 182 64.34 56.31 -20.44
CA LYS A 182 63.34 56.89 -19.52
C LYS A 182 61.93 56.33 -19.73
N GLN A 183 61.55 56.09 -20.99
CA GLN A 183 60.28 55.45 -21.31
C GLN A 183 60.25 53.99 -20.80
N ALA A 184 61.34 53.23 -21.00
CA ALA A 184 61.48 51.87 -20.50
C ALA A 184 61.42 51.83 -18.97
N GLU A 185 62.15 52.69 -18.27
CA GLU A 185 62.14 52.85 -16.81
C GLU A 185 60.72 53.11 -16.28
N LYS A 186 59.97 54.03 -16.91
CA LYS A 186 58.57 54.29 -16.55
C LYS A 186 57.69 53.06 -16.74
N THR A 187 57.83 52.34 -17.86
CA THR A 187 57.04 51.13 -18.12
C THR A 187 57.38 49.99 -17.16
N LEU A 188 58.66 49.85 -16.79
CA LEU A 188 59.12 48.87 -15.81
C LEU A 188 58.63 49.21 -14.39
N GLY A 189 58.64 50.49 -14.02
CA GLY A 189 58.07 50.96 -12.75
C GLY A 189 56.57 50.66 -12.62
N ASN A 190 55.79 50.94 -13.67
CA ASN A 190 54.37 50.59 -13.72
C ASN A 190 54.14 49.06 -13.73
N SER A 191 55.03 48.31 -14.37
CA SER A 191 55.00 46.85 -14.38
C SER A 191 55.25 46.25 -12.99
N LEU A 192 56.16 46.83 -12.21
CA LEU A 192 56.45 46.38 -10.85
C LEU A 192 55.24 46.53 -9.92
N SER A 193 54.53 47.67 -10.00
CA SER A 193 53.32 47.88 -9.22
C SER A 193 52.19 46.94 -9.64
N VAL A 194 51.99 46.73 -10.95
CA VAL A 194 51.02 45.77 -11.51
C VAL A 194 51.34 44.34 -11.09
N SER A 195 52.60 43.92 -11.13
CA SER A 195 53.04 42.58 -10.72
C SER A 195 52.87 42.35 -9.22
N THR A 196 53.19 43.33 -8.39
CA THR A 196 52.98 43.26 -6.93
C THR A 196 51.50 43.12 -6.59
N ALA A 197 50.64 43.90 -7.26
CA ALA A 197 49.18 43.78 -7.10
C ALA A 197 48.68 42.40 -7.57
N ALA A 198 49.17 41.90 -8.71
CA ALA A 198 48.82 40.58 -9.22
C ALA A 198 49.23 39.45 -8.27
N GLN A 199 50.40 39.54 -7.65
CA GLN A 199 50.88 38.56 -6.68
C GLN A 199 50.02 38.53 -5.42
N ARG A 200 49.56 39.70 -4.93
CA ARG A 200 48.61 39.76 -3.82
C ARG A 200 47.27 39.10 -4.20
N THR A 201 46.70 39.48 -5.35
CA THR A 201 45.46 38.87 -5.87
C THR A 201 45.59 37.36 -6.05
N ALA A 202 46.72 36.86 -6.55
CA ALA A 202 46.95 35.43 -6.72
C ALA A 202 46.98 34.67 -5.38
N ARG A 203 47.62 35.24 -4.34
CA ARG A 203 47.62 34.66 -2.98
C ARG A 203 46.24 34.66 -2.35
N GLU A 204 45.48 35.74 -2.50
CA GLU A 204 44.09 35.81 -2.04
C GLU A 204 43.23 34.76 -2.75
N ALA A 205 43.40 34.61 -4.06
CA ALA A 205 42.71 33.61 -4.86
C ALA A 205 43.05 32.18 -4.38
N GLU A 206 44.33 31.88 -4.14
CA GLU A 206 44.78 30.58 -3.63
C GLU A 206 44.17 30.26 -2.25
N GLN A 207 44.15 31.24 -1.34
CA GLN A 207 43.51 31.08 -0.03
C GLN A 207 42.00 30.80 -0.16
N VAL A 208 41.29 31.61 -0.95
CA VAL A 208 39.84 31.44 -1.17
C VAL A 208 39.52 30.09 -1.79
N SER A 209 40.34 29.63 -2.76
CA SER A 209 40.21 28.33 -3.39
C SER A 209 40.40 27.20 -2.37
N GLY A 210 41.49 27.22 -1.60
CA GLY A 210 41.77 26.21 -0.60
C GLY A 210 40.69 26.12 0.48
N GLU A 211 40.18 27.25 0.95
CA GLU A 211 39.05 27.27 1.88
C GLU A 211 37.74 26.78 1.25
N SER A 212 37.46 27.13 -0.01
CA SER A 212 36.26 26.69 -0.71
C SER A 212 36.28 25.18 -0.95
N THR A 213 37.43 24.60 -1.31
CA THR A 213 37.58 23.15 -1.42
C THR A 213 37.31 22.44 -0.09
N LYS A 214 37.84 22.96 1.02
CA LYS A 214 37.58 22.42 2.37
C LYS A 214 36.09 22.46 2.72
N ARG A 215 35.42 23.60 2.46
CA ARG A 215 33.97 23.75 2.70
C ARG A 215 33.13 22.84 1.81
N ALA A 216 33.50 22.70 0.53
CA ALA A 216 32.84 21.80 -0.41
C ALA A 216 32.97 20.33 0.04
N GLN A 217 34.15 19.93 0.50
CA GLN A 217 34.38 18.58 1.04
C GLN A 217 33.56 18.31 2.30
N ALA A 218 33.49 19.26 3.23
CA ALA A 218 32.64 19.15 4.42
C ALA A 218 31.14 19.02 4.04
N THR A 219 30.67 19.86 3.11
CA THR A 219 29.28 19.82 2.62
C THR A 219 28.96 18.50 1.92
N LEU A 220 29.92 17.91 1.19
CA LEU A 220 29.77 16.60 0.57
C LEU A 220 29.62 15.48 1.61
N GLN A 221 30.38 15.52 2.71
CA GLN A 221 30.25 14.53 3.78
C GLN A 221 28.90 14.66 4.49
N GLU A 222 28.48 15.88 4.81
CA GLU A 222 27.16 16.16 5.39
C GLU A 222 26.02 15.67 4.46
N SER A 223 26.14 15.92 3.15
CA SER A 223 25.20 15.42 2.14
C SER A 223 25.13 13.90 2.08
N LYS A 224 26.25 13.19 2.20
CA LYS A 224 26.25 11.72 2.28
C LYS A 224 25.49 11.21 3.50
N GLN A 225 25.65 11.86 4.65
CA GLN A 225 24.92 11.49 5.88
C GLN A 225 23.43 11.76 5.75
N VAL A 226 23.03 12.96 5.30
CA VAL A 226 21.61 13.31 5.08
C VAL A 226 20.98 12.35 4.07
N ARG A 227 21.67 12.00 2.99
CA ARG A 227 21.18 11.01 2.02
C ARG A 227 21.01 9.62 2.63
N LYS A 228 21.94 9.17 3.48
CA LYS A 228 21.82 7.89 4.20
C LYS A 228 20.58 7.89 5.10
N HIS A 229 20.39 8.94 5.89
CA HIS A 229 19.22 9.09 6.76
C HIS A 229 17.92 9.16 5.96
N ALA A 230 17.86 9.94 4.89
CA ALA A 230 16.69 10.02 4.01
C ALA A 230 16.38 8.67 3.36
N SER A 231 17.39 7.91 2.95
CA SER A 231 17.21 6.56 2.40
C SER A 231 16.63 5.60 3.44
N GLN A 232 17.13 5.63 4.68
CA GLN A 232 16.61 4.78 5.76
C GLN A 232 15.16 5.14 6.09
N LEU A 233 14.83 6.43 6.11
CA LEU A 233 13.47 6.90 6.34
C LEU A 233 12.52 6.47 5.20
N ALA A 234 12.97 6.57 3.94
CA ALA A 234 12.20 6.11 2.79
C ALA A 234 11.92 4.60 2.84
N THR A 235 12.89 3.79 3.30
CA THR A 235 12.68 2.35 3.51
C THR A 235 11.61 2.10 4.57
N ARG A 236 11.70 2.77 5.73
CA ARG A 236 10.70 2.64 6.79
C ARG A 236 9.31 3.09 6.35
N ALA A 237 9.20 4.19 5.62
CA ALA A 237 7.92 4.66 5.08
C ALA A 237 7.31 3.65 4.10
N ASN A 238 8.13 3.05 3.23
CA ASN A 238 7.68 1.99 2.32
C ASN A 238 7.23 0.71 3.08
N GLU A 239 7.90 0.35 4.17
CA GLU A 239 7.50 -0.78 5.02
C GLU A 239 6.17 -0.51 5.70
N THR A 240 6.00 0.68 6.31
CA THR A 240 4.73 1.13 6.89
C THR A 240 3.60 1.13 5.86
N GLN A 241 3.86 1.62 4.64
CA GLN A 241 2.87 1.62 3.57
C GLN A 241 2.46 0.18 3.16
N ARG A 242 3.43 -0.74 3.02
CA ARG A 242 3.14 -2.14 2.71
C ARG A 242 2.31 -2.81 3.80
N GLU A 243 2.62 -2.52 5.05
CA GLU A 243 1.87 -3.06 6.17
C GLU A 243 0.44 -2.48 6.19
N LEU A 244 0.27 -1.18 5.94
CA LEU A 244 -1.05 -0.58 5.81
C LEU A 244 -1.90 -1.26 4.72
N SER A 245 -1.32 -1.55 3.55
CA SER A 245 -2.03 -2.29 2.50
C SER A 245 -2.41 -3.72 2.89
N ARG A 246 -1.60 -4.39 3.73
CA ARG A 246 -1.96 -5.71 4.27
C ARG A 246 -3.12 -5.62 5.25
N GLN A 247 -3.09 -4.64 6.14
CA GLN A 247 -4.15 -4.40 7.11
C GLN A 247 -5.47 -4.02 6.42
N GLU A 248 -5.41 -3.21 5.36
CA GLU A 248 -6.57 -2.89 4.51
C GLU A 248 -7.19 -4.15 3.89
N HIS A 249 -6.36 -5.03 3.31
CA HIS A 249 -6.85 -6.28 2.74
C HIS A 249 -7.45 -7.23 3.79
N ALA A 250 -6.83 -7.31 4.97
CA ALA A 250 -7.34 -8.10 6.09
C ALA A 250 -8.68 -7.55 6.60
N ALA A 251 -8.81 -6.23 6.72
CA ALA A 251 -10.06 -5.57 7.10
C ALA A 251 -11.18 -5.79 6.07
N GLU A 252 -10.86 -5.74 4.78
CA GLU A 252 -11.83 -5.99 3.71
C GLU A 252 -12.30 -7.44 3.69
N LYS A 253 -11.40 -8.40 3.92
CA LYS A 253 -11.77 -9.81 4.11
C LYS A 253 -12.69 -9.99 5.32
N LEU A 254 -12.33 -9.41 6.46
CA LEU A 254 -13.15 -9.49 7.68
C LEU A 254 -14.53 -8.87 7.47
N ARG A 255 -14.63 -7.77 6.70
CA ARG A 255 -15.91 -7.17 6.31
C ARG A 255 -16.76 -8.16 5.50
N GLY A 256 -16.17 -8.82 4.51
CA GLY A 256 -16.85 -9.84 3.72
C GLY A 256 -17.35 -11.01 4.58
N ASP A 257 -16.52 -11.51 5.49
CA ASP A 257 -16.89 -12.58 6.43
C ASP A 257 -18.06 -12.15 7.36
N LEU A 258 -18.08 -10.89 7.80
CA LEU A 258 -19.16 -10.32 8.59
C LEU A 258 -20.48 -10.20 7.81
N GLU A 259 -20.41 -9.74 6.56
CA GLU A 259 -21.58 -9.63 5.67
C GLU A 259 -22.18 -11.00 5.38
N GLU A 260 -21.35 -12.00 5.10
CA GLU A 260 -21.77 -13.40 4.89
C GLU A 260 -22.42 -13.98 6.15
N ALA A 261 -21.78 -13.81 7.32
CA ALA A 261 -22.32 -14.27 8.59
C ALA A 261 -23.67 -13.60 8.91
N HIS A 262 -23.82 -12.31 8.60
CA HIS A 262 -25.08 -11.60 8.76
C HIS A 262 -26.17 -12.17 7.86
N ARG A 263 -25.87 -12.42 6.57
CA ARG A 263 -26.81 -13.01 5.62
C ARG A 263 -27.30 -14.39 6.09
N VAL A 264 -26.37 -15.27 6.49
CA VAL A 264 -26.73 -16.58 7.05
C VAL A 264 -27.61 -16.44 8.29
N GLY A 265 -27.27 -15.50 9.20
CA GLY A 265 -28.09 -15.21 10.38
C GLY A 265 -29.52 -14.78 10.03
N THR A 266 -29.70 -13.96 9.00
CA THR A 266 -31.03 -13.54 8.53
C THR A 266 -31.82 -14.69 7.91
N GLU A 267 -31.21 -15.48 7.02
CA GLU A 267 -31.86 -16.64 6.38
C GLU A 267 -32.35 -17.66 7.42
N VAL A 268 -31.51 -17.94 8.43
CA VAL A 268 -31.88 -18.80 9.55
C VAL A 268 -33.08 -18.24 10.33
N SER A 269 -33.07 -16.95 10.64
CA SER A 269 -34.14 -16.33 11.43
C SER A 269 -35.48 -16.39 10.70
N GLU A 270 -35.48 -16.21 9.37
CA GLU A 270 -36.67 -16.34 8.53
C GLU A 270 -37.18 -17.79 8.49
N MET A 271 -36.27 -18.75 8.40
CA MET A 271 -36.59 -20.18 8.45
C MET A 271 -37.19 -20.59 9.80
N ALA A 272 -36.61 -20.11 10.92
CA ALA A 272 -37.13 -20.35 12.26
C ALA A 272 -38.56 -19.82 12.45
N LYS A 273 -38.83 -18.61 11.96
CA LYS A 273 -40.17 -18.01 11.97
C LYS A 273 -41.17 -18.87 11.16
N SER A 274 -40.78 -19.25 9.95
CA SER A 274 -41.62 -20.07 9.06
C SER A 274 -41.94 -21.44 9.66
N LEU A 275 -40.95 -22.09 10.30
CA LEU A 275 -41.15 -23.36 11.02
C LEU A 275 -42.10 -23.20 12.21
N GLN A 276 -42.02 -22.09 12.94
CA GLN A 276 -42.91 -21.82 14.07
C GLN A 276 -44.36 -21.60 13.63
N GLU A 277 -44.58 -20.90 12.52
CA GLU A 277 -45.90 -20.74 11.91
C GLU A 277 -46.45 -22.10 11.45
N ALA A 278 -45.65 -22.89 10.73
CA ALA A 278 -46.03 -24.23 10.28
C ALA A 278 -46.36 -25.18 11.45
N ARG A 279 -45.59 -25.12 12.54
CA ARG A 279 -45.87 -25.86 13.78
C ARG A 279 -47.20 -25.42 14.42
N GLY A 280 -47.47 -24.10 14.46
CA GLY A 280 -48.72 -23.56 14.97
C GLY A 280 -49.93 -24.09 14.20
N SER A 281 -49.85 -24.11 12.87
CA SER A 281 -50.86 -24.71 12.00
C SER A 281 -51.08 -26.20 12.30
N LEU A 282 -50.01 -27.00 12.39
CA LEU A 282 -50.11 -28.43 12.72
C LEU A 282 -50.80 -28.69 14.07
N ILE A 283 -50.44 -27.92 15.11
CA ILE A 283 -51.08 -28.03 16.43
C ILE A 283 -52.58 -27.71 16.35
N SER A 284 -52.95 -26.69 15.56
CA SER A 284 -54.35 -26.35 15.33
C SER A 284 -55.11 -27.48 14.65
N ASP A 285 -54.51 -28.11 13.63
CA ASP A 285 -55.13 -29.21 12.89
C ASP A 285 -55.30 -30.47 13.75
N ILE A 286 -54.30 -30.80 14.58
CA ILE A 286 -54.40 -31.88 15.59
C ILE A 286 -55.54 -31.59 16.58
N LYS A 287 -55.69 -30.33 17.01
CA LYS A 287 -56.79 -29.95 17.91
C LYS A 287 -58.16 -30.13 17.25
N THR A 288 -58.30 -29.76 15.97
CA THR A 288 -59.52 -30.01 15.20
C THR A 288 -59.81 -31.51 15.09
N LEU A 289 -58.81 -32.34 14.79
CA LEU A 289 -58.98 -33.81 14.75
C LEU A 289 -59.44 -34.38 16.10
N ASN A 290 -58.81 -33.97 17.20
CA ASN A 290 -59.20 -34.43 18.54
C ASN A 290 -60.60 -33.99 18.94
N ASN A 291 -61.02 -32.78 18.56
CA ASN A 291 -62.38 -32.30 18.80
C ASN A 291 -63.40 -33.14 18.00
N LEU A 292 -63.09 -33.48 16.74
CA LEU A 292 -63.92 -34.34 15.89
C LEU A 292 -64.04 -35.75 16.49
N LEU A 293 -62.93 -36.36 16.91
CA LEU A 293 -62.93 -37.66 17.60
C LEU A 293 -63.77 -37.64 18.87
N SER A 294 -63.63 -36.61 19.69
CA SER A 294 -64.40 -36.45 20.92
C SER A 294 -65.90 -36.29 20.63
N SER A 295 -66.25 -35.59 19.55
CA SER A 295 -67.63 -35.39 19.11
C SER A 295 -68.24 -36.70 18.60
N LEU A 296 -67.45 -37.50 17.87
CA LEU A 296 -67.85 -38.83 17.38
C LEU A 296 -67.99 -39.86 18.53
N GLY A 297 -67.12 -39.79 19.55
CA GLY A 297 -67.18 -40.69 20.70
C GLY A 297 -68.35 -40.42 21.66
N ASN A 298 -68.88 -39.20 21.67
CA ASN A 298 -69.99 -38.79 22.55
C ASN A 298 -71.37 -38.80 21.86
N LEU A 299 -71.49 -39.43 20.68
CA LEU A 299 -72.74 -39.47 19.90
C LEU A 299 -73.90 -40.18 20.63
N GLU A 300 -73.62 -41.16 21.49
CA GLU A 300 -74.64 -41.86 22.29
C GLU A 300 -75.39 -40.96 23.28
N GLN A 301 -74.77 -39.86 23.73
CA GLN A 301 -75.41 -38.90 24.64
C GLN A 301 -75.97 -37.66 23.91
N ALA A 302 -75.83 -37.58 22.59
CA ALA A 302 -76.21 -36.42 21.81
C ALA A 302 -77.71 -36.42 21.47
N VAL A 303 -78.43 -35.37 21.91
CA VAL A 303 -79.87 -35.18 21.61
C VAL A 303 -80.13 -34.90 20.12
N GLN A 304 -79.11 -34.45 19.37
CA GLN A 304 -79.20 -34.15 17.93
C GLN A 304 -78.00 -34.75 17.16
N VAL A 305 -77.95 -36.08 17.13
CA VAL A 305 -76.93 -36.90 16.45
C VAL A 305 -76.66 -36.41 15.01
N GLU A 306 -77.72 -36.12 14.25
CA GLU A 306 -77.62 -35.72 12.84
C GLU A 306 -77.02 -34.32 12.63
N ALA A 307 -77.25 -33.40 13.57
CA ALA A 307 -76.62 -32.08 13.57
C ALA A 307 -75.13 -32.15 13.91
N VAL A 308 -74.74 -33.03 14.85
CA VAL A 308 -73.34 -33.27 15.22
C VAL A 308 -72.58 -33.93 14.08
N LEU A 309 -73.17 -34.92 13.41
CA LEU A 309 -72.58 -35.60 12.26
C LEU A 309 -72.42 -34.66 11.05
N SER A 310 -73.41 -33.81 10.76
CA SER A 310 -73.33 -32.86 9.65
C SER A 310 -72.30 -31.74 9.90
N ALA A 311 -72.22 -31.22 11.12
CA ALA A 311 -71.18 -30.25 11.51
C ALA A 311 -69.78 -30.88 11.46
N GLY A 312 -69.63 -32.08 12.00
CA GLY A 312 -68.37 -32.84 11.96
C GLY A 312 -67.90 -33.13 10.54
N ARG A 313 -68.82 -33.50 9.64
CA ARG A 313 -68.50 -33.72 8.21
C ARG A 313 -67.99 -32.45 7.54
N LEU A 314 -68.64 -31.31 7.77
CA LEU A 314 -68.23 -30.03 7.21
C LEU A 314 -66.83 -29.60 7.70
N GLU A 315 -66.55 -29.82 8.98
CA GLU A 315 -65.27 -29.46 9.60
C GLU A 315 -64.15 -30.41 9.16
N LEU A 316 -64.47 -31.70 8.96
CA LEU A 316 -63.56 -32.68 8.35
C LEU A 316 -63.27 -32.37 6.88
N GLU A 317 -64.26 -31.99 6.07
CA GLU A 317 -64.08 -31.56 4.67
C GLU A 317 -63.16 -30.34 4.57
N ARG A 318 -63.34 -29.35 5.46
CA ARG A 318 -62.46 -28.17 5.54
C ARG A 318 -61.04 -28.54 5.93
N LEU A 319 -60.88 -29.46 6.87
CA LEU A 319 -59.57 -29.96 7.27
C LEU A 319 -58.90 -30.72 6.11
N TRP A 320 -59.65 -31.59 5.43
CA TRP A 320 -59.18 -32.33 4.25
C TRP A 320 -58.72 -31.40 3.14
N LEU A 321 -59.48 -30.34 2.83
CA LEU A 321 -59.08 -29.35 1.83
C LEU A 321 -57.76 -28.64 2.18
N ARG A 322 -57.48 -28.42 3.47
CA ARG A 322 -56.20 -27.84 3.92
C ARG A 322 -55.04 -28.84 3.89
N LEU A 323 -55.33 -30.13 4.08
CA LEU A 323 -54.34 -31.21 4.10
C LEU A 323 -54.13 -31.89 2.73
N ALA A 324 -55.01 -31.63 1.75
CA ALA A 324 -54.97 -32.25 0.42
C ALA A 324 -53.72 -31.89 -0.39
N ALA A 325 -53.03 -30.80 -0.03
CA ALA A 325 -51.71 -30.46 -0.52
C ALA A 325 -50.69 -30.63 0.63
N PRO A 326 -49.41 -30.92 0.33
CA PRO A 326 -48.35 -30.88 1.32
C PRO A 326 -48.42 -29.55 2.07
N GLY A 327 -48.74 -29.61 3.36
CA GLY A 327 -48.87 -28.41 4.19
C GLY A 327 -47.55 -27.66 4.27
N ALA A 328 -47.59 -26.41 4.75
CA ALA A 328 -46.40 -25.56 4.88
C ALA A 328 -45.23 -26.28 5.56
N LEU A 329 -45.52 -27.13 6.54
CA LEU A 329 -44.53 -27.94 7.26
C LEU A 329 -43.84 -28.99 6.37
N ALA A 330 -44.59 -29.71 5.54
CA ALA A 330 -44.04 -30.72 4.62
C ALA A 330 -43.17 -30.06 3.54
N GLY A 331 -43.60 -28.90 3.04
CA GLY A 331 -42.79 -28.08 2.13
C GLY A 331 -41.48 -27.61 2.78
N GLN A 332 -41.52 -27.15 4.04
CA GLN A 332 -40.34 -26.74 4.79
C GLN A 332 -39.38 -27.91 5.08
N LEU A 333 -39.91 -29.08 5.44
CA LEU A 333 -39.11 -30.28 5.65
C LEU A 333 -38.38 -30.70 4.36
N SER A 334 -39.07 -30.63 3.22
CA SER A 334 -38.46 -30.91 1.91
C SER A 334 -37.35 -29.92 1.57
N LEU A 335 -37.54 -28.63 1.86
CA LEU A 335 -36.53 -27.60 1.63
C LEU A 335 -35.29 -27.82 2.52
N LEU A 336 -35.51 -28.13 3.80
CA LEU A 336 -34.45 -28.45 4.75
C LEU A 336 -33.65 -29.68 4.34
N GLN A 337 -34.32 -30.73 3.88
CA GLN A 337 -33.66 -31.93 3.37
C GLN A 337 -32.83 -31.64 2.12
N GLN A 338 -33.34 -30.81 1.21
CA GLN A 338 -32.61 -30.40 0.02
C GLN A 338 -31.37 -29.57 0.37
N GLU A 339 -31.48 -28.61 1.27
CA GLU A 339 -30.34 -27.79 1.68
C GLU A 339 -29.32 -28.62 2.49
N ALA A 340 -29.79 -29.58 3.31
CA ALA A 340 -28.90 -30.52 3.99
C ALA A 340 -28.11 -31.41 3.01
N ALA A 341 -28.77 -31.92 1.96
CA ALA A 341 -28.10 -32.69 0.91
C ALA A 341 -27.05 -31.84 0.18
N ARG A 342 -27.40 -30.60 -0.17
CA ARG A 342 -26.49 -29.63 -0.80
C ARG A 342 -25.31 -29.26 0.10
N GLN A 343 -25.53 -29.09 1.41
CA GLN A 343 -24.45 -28.87 2.38
C GLN A 343 -23.54 -30.09 2.47
N GLN A 344 -24.09 -31.30 2.45
CA GLN A 344 -23.31 -32.53 2.47
C GLN A 344 -22.39 -32.66 1.23
N GLU A 345 -22.90 -32.33 0.04
CA GLU A 345 -22.09 -32.28 -1.19
C GLU A 345 -20.94 -31.28 -1.07
N LYS A 346 -21.19 -30.08 -0.54
CA LYS A 346 -20.15 -29.08 -0.30
C LYS A 346 -19.09 -29.55 0.70
N ILE A 347 -19.50 -30.21 1.77
CA ILE A 347 -18.57 -30.77 2.78
C ILE A 347 -17.68 -31.83 2.13
N GLN A 348 -18.25 -32.74 1.33
CA GLN A 348 -17.48 -33.76 0.61
C GLN A 348 -16.47 -33.13 -0.37
N ALA A 349 -16.85 -32.06 -1.06
CA ALA A 349 -15.92 -31.30 -1.90
C ALA A 349 -14.76 -30.72 -1.07
N PHE A 350 -15.04 -30.07 0.06
CA PHE A 350 -13.99 -29.56 0.95
C PHE A 350 -13.10 -30.66 1.52
N GLU A 351 -13.66 -31.82 1.85
CA GLU A 351 -12.88 -32.98 2.32
C GLU A 351 -11.93 -33.51 1.24
N SER A 352 -12.38 -33.51 -0.03
CA SER A 352 -11.56 -33.85 -1.19
C SER A 352 -10.42 -32.84 -1.37
N ASP A 353 -10.73 -31.54 -1.37
CA ASP A 353 -9.73 -30.46 -1.49
C ASP A 353 -8.69 -30.56 -0.37
N LEU A 354 -9.13 -30.83 0.87
CA LEU A 354 -8.22 -31.02 2.01
C LEU A 354 -7.35 -32.26 1.86
N ALA A 355 -7.85 -33.34 1.27
CA ALA A 355 -7.04 -34.52 0.98
C ALA A 355 -5.96 -34.21 -0.08
N GLU A 356 -6.30 -33.46 -1.12
CA GLU A 356 -5.36 -33.00 -2.14
C GLU A 356 -4.27 -32.10 -1.53
N ILE A 357 -4.66 -31.09 -0.76
CA ILE A 357 -3.70 -30.19 -0.08
C ILE A 357 -2.75 -30.97 0.85
N ARG A 358 -3.26 -31.99 1.57
CA ARG A 358 -2.43 -32.85 2.42
C ARG A 358 -1.45 -33.69 1.59
N ALA A 359 -1.87 -34.20 0.44
CA ALA A 359 -1.00 -34.94 -0.47
C ALA A 359 0.09 -34.03 -1.06
N ASP A 360 -0.28 -32.82 -1.49
CA ASP A 360 0.66 -31.81 -1.99
C ASP A 360 1.69 -31.43 -0.94
N LYS A 361 1.24 -31.20 0.29
CA LYS A 361 2.15 -30.94 1.42
C LYS A 361 3.15 -32.09 1.59
N GLN A 362 2.68 -33.34 1.62
CA GLN A 362 3.55 -34.50 1.77
C GLN A 362 4.57 -34.59 0.64
N ASN A 363 4.13 -34.37 -0.60
CA ASN A 363 5.00 -34.34 -1.78
C ASN A 363 6.08 -33.24 -1.67
N LEU A 364 5.70 -32.03 -1.24
CA LEU A 364 6.65 -30.93 -1.03
C LEU A 364 7.66 -31.23 0.10
N GLU A 365 7.22 -31.87 1.19
CA GLU A 365 8.11 -32.33 2.26
C GLU A 365 9.09 -33.40 1.76
N ASP A 366 8.63 -34.32 0.91
CA ASP A 366 9.48 -35.36 0.33
C ASP A 366 10.47 -34.76 -0.68
N ILE A 367 10.06 -33.79 -1.51
CA ILE A 367 10.97 -33.02 -2.36
C ILE A 367 12.04 -32.33 -1.50
N LEU A 368 11.64 -31.65 -0.43
CA LEU A 368 12.57 -30.93 0.45
C LEU A 368 13.60 -31.88 1.08
N ARG A 369 13.19 -33.09 1.50
CA ARG A 369 14.10 -34.14 1.99
C ARG A 369 14.98 -34.74 0.89
N SER A 370 14.52 -34.72 -0.35
CA SER A 370 15.23 -35.28 -1.52
C SER A 370 16.23 -34.30 -2.13
N LEU A 371 16.16 -33.01 -1.78
CA LEU A 371 17.09 -32.00 -2.28
C LEU A 371 18.48 -32.26 -1.68
N PRO A 372 19.53 -32.38 -2.52
CA PRO A 372 20.88 -32.58 -2.02
C PRO A 372 21.36 -31.35 -1.24
N GLU A 373 22.06 -31.56 -0.12
CA GLU A 373 22.54 -30.49 0.77
C GLU A 373 23.69 -29.64 0.19
N GLY A 374 23.85 -29.56 -1.13
CA GLY A 374 24.96 -28.81 -1.76
C GLY A 374 24.72 -28.40 -3.21
N CYS A 375 25.49 -27.42 -3.69
CA CYS A 375 25.42 -26.95 -5.08
C CYS A 375 25.93 -28.00 -6.07
N SER A 376 25.03 -28.55 -6.90
CA SER A 376 25.39 -29.33 -8.08
C SER A 376 26.04 -28.41 -9.12
N ARG A 377 27.38 -28.46 -9.23
CA ARG A 377 28.09 -27.81 -10.34
C ARG A 377 27.78 -28.58 -11.63
N TRP A 378 27.07 -27.93 -12.55
CA TRP A 378 26.93 -28.39 -13.93
C TRP A 378 28.27 -28.18 -14.64
N GLN A 379 28.82 -29.25 -15.23
CA GLN A 379 30.05 -29.23 -16.03
C GLN A 379 29.80 -28.70 -17.43
#